data_AF-A0AA42HU48-F1
#
_entry.id   AF-A0AA42HU48-F1
#
_cell.length_a   1.000
_cell.length_b   1.000
_cell.length_c   1.000
_cell.angle_alpha   90.00
_cell.angle_beta   90.00
_cell.angle_gamma   90.00
#
_symmetry.space_group_name_H-M   'P 1'
#
loop_
_entity.id
_entity.type
_entity.pdbx_description
1 polymer ?
#
loop_
_entity_poly.entity_id
_entity_poly.type
_entity_poly.pdbx_seq_one_letter_code
_entity_poly.pdbx_strand_id
1 'polypeptide(L)' 'MSMYRITHIDAGRRLRRMRVLASSRAQAVAEVETAFGAGWCMTVVCMGVAHG' A
#
# COMPACT_ATOMS: atom_id res chain seq x y z
N MET A 1 -10.01 8.72 -6.81
CA MET A 1 -9.17 7.70 -6.15
C MET A 1 -8.73 8.24 -4.81
N SER A 2 -8.42 7.37 -3.84
CA SER A 2 -7.96 7.77 -2.51
C SER A 2 -6.49 7.47 -2.35
N MET A 3 -5.79 8.33 -1.62
CA MET A 3 -4.38 8.10 -1.29
C MET A 3 -4.30 7.18 -0.08
N TYR A 4 -3.52 6.10 -0.17
CA TYR A 4 -3.30 5.17 0.93
C TYR A 4 -1.85 5.21 1.37
N ARG A 5 -1.60 5.35 2.68
CA ARG A 5 -0.28 5.12 3.26
C ARG A 5 -0.17 3.66 3.73
N ILE A 6 0.80 2.94 3.20
CA ILE A 6 1.00 1.51 3.48
C ILE A 6 2.37 1.27 4.10
N THR A 7 2.41 0.43 5.13
CA THR A 7 3.63 -0.18 5.66
C THR A 7 3.59 -1.67 5.36
N HIS A 8 4.55 -2.15 4.59
CA HIS A 8 4.67 -3.54 4.14
C HIS A 8 6.03 -4.10 4.55
N ILE A 9 6.06 -5.38 4.92
CA ILE A 9 7.29 -6.14 5.14
C ILE A 9 7.35 -7.19 4.04
N ASP A 10 8.32 -7.08 3.15
CA ASP A 10 8.51 -8.01 2.04
C ASP A 10 9.09 -9.37 2.52
N ALA A 11 9.14 -10.36 1.62
CA ALA A 11 9.69 -11.68 1.91
C ALA A 11 11.16 -11.65 2.39
N GLY A 12 11.91 -10.62 2.01
CA GLY A 12 13.26 -10.36 2.49
C GLY A 12 13.31 -9.71 3.88
N ARG A 13 12.18 -9.63 4.58
CA ARG A 13 11.99 -8.95 5.88
C ARG A 13 12.36 -7.47 5.85
N ARG A 14 12.30 -6.82 4.68
CA ARG A 14 12.56 -5.39 4.59
C ARG A 14 11.27 -4.61 4.77
N LEU A 15 11.32 -3.61 5.64
CA LEU A 15 10.21 -2.70 5.87
C LEU A 15 10.15 -1.63 4.78
N ARG A 16 9.00 -1.53 4.10
CA ARG A 16 8.69 -0.60 3.02
C ARG A 16 7.53 0.29 3.44
N ARG A 17 7.66 1.60 3.25
CA ARG A 17 6.60 2.59 3.51
C ARG A 17 6.29 3.33 2.24
N MET A 18 5.02 3.35 1.85
CA MET A 18 4.61 3.88 0.55
C MET A 18 3.31 4.68 0.63
N ARG A 19 3.11 5.48 -0.41
CA ARG A 19 1.84 6.16 -0.70
C ARG A 19 1.36 5.65 -2.05
N VAL A 20 0.16 5.07 -2.07
CA VAL A 20 -0.43 4.43 -3.24
C VAL A 20 -1.77 5.09 -3.52
N LEU A 21 -1.98 5.54 -4.76
CA LEU A 21 -3.25 6.09 -5.19
C LEU A 21 -4.10 4.95 -5.76
N ALA A 22 -5.18 4.60 -5.07
CA ALA A 22 -6.02 3.47 -5.47
C ALA A 22 -7.51 3.79 -5.34
N SER A 23 -8.35 3.05 -6.05
CA SER A 23 -9.82 3.14 -5.91
C SER A 23 -10.31 2.50 -4.61
N SER A 24 -9.55 1.55 -4.05
CA SER A 24 -9.90 0.84 -2.82
C SER A 24 -8.67 0.40 -2.04
N ARG A 25 -8.87 0.04 -0.77
CA ARG A 25 -7.83 -0.52 0.10
C ARG A 25 -7.23 -1.80 -0.47
N ALA A 26 -8.07 -2.68 -1.03
CA ALA A 26 -7.62 -3.95 -1.60
C ALA A 26 -6.74 -3.74 -2.83
N GLN A 27 -7.13 -2.82 -3.71
CA GLN A 27 -6.30 -2.45 -4.85
C GLN A 27 -4.97 -1.84 -4.39
N ALA A 28 -4.97 -0.96 -3.38
CA ALA A 28 -3.75 -0.37 -2.86
C ALA A 28 -2.76 -1.44 -2.34
N VAL A 29 -3.26 -2.48 -1.66
CA VAL A 29 -2.42 -3.61 -1.19
C VAL A 29 -1.91 -4.44 -2.37
N ALA A 30 -2.76 -4.75 -3.35
CA ALA A 30 -2.36 -5.52 -4.53
C ALA A 30 -1.25 -4.83 -5.34
N GLU A 31 -1.28 -3.51 -5.45
CA GLU A 31 -0.20 -2.73 -6.10
C GLU A 31 1.13 -2.85 -5.32
N VAL A 32 1.08 -2.81 -3.99
CA VAL A 32 2.26 -3.03 -3.14
C VAL A 32 2.82 -4.44 -3.31
N GLU A 33 1.96 -5.45 -3.31
CA GLU A 33 2.40 -6.85 -3.49
C GLU A 33 2.90 -7.12 -4.91
N THR A 34 2.38 -6.43 -5.92
CA THR A 34 2.90 -6.51 -7.29
C THR A 34 4.31 -5.93 -7.38
N ALA A 35 4.59 -4.85 -6.65
CA ALA A 35 5.90 -4.18 -6.69
C ALA A 35 6.98 -4.86 -5.84
N PHE A 36 6.62 -5.47 -4.70
CA PHE A 36 7.59 -6.02 -3.74
C PHE A 36 7.41 -7.52 -3.45
N GLY A 37 6.48 -8.17 -4.14
CA GLY A 37 6.06 -9.53 -3.85
C GLY A 37 5.11 -9.61 -2.65
N ALA A 38 4.55 -10.81 -2.46
CA ALA A 38 3.71 -11.12 -1.31
C ALA A 38 4.46 -10.85 0.01
N GLY A 39 3.75 -10.32 1.00
CA GLY A 39 4.34 -9.97 2.28
C GLY A 39 3.31 -9.55 3.32
N TRP A 40 3.79 -8.95 4.41
CA TRP A 40 2.96 -8.61 5.56
C TRP A 40 2.65 -7.11 5.52
N CYS A 41 1.38 -6.75 5.28
CA CYS A 41 0.94 -5.37 5.42
C CYS A 41 0.62 -5.05 6.88
N MET A 42 1.52 -4.35 7.57
CA MET A 42 1.33 -3.96 8.97
C MET A 42 0.25 -2.89 9.14
N THR A 43 0.23 -1.89 8.24
CA THR A 43 -0.70 -0.76 8.33
C THR A 43 -1.13 -0.34 6.93
N VAL A 44 -2.43 -0.09 6.75
CA VAL A 44 -2.97 0.50 5.52
C VAL A 44 -3.97 1.57 5.93
N VAL A 45 -3.62 2.84 5.70
CA VAL A 45 -4.40 4.00 6.15
C VAL A 45 -4.86 4.79 4.93
N CYS A 46 -6.17 5.02 4.81
CA CYS A 46 -6.71 5.95 3.83
C CYS A 46 -6.44 7.39 4.30
N MET A 47 -5.71 8.16 3.49
CA MET A 47 -5.34 9.55 3.78
C MET A 47 -6.35 10.55 3.22
N GLY A 48 -7.45 10.09 2.64
CA GLY A 48 -8.47 10.90 1.99
C GLY A 48 -8.48 10.75 0.46
N VAL A 49 -9.46 11.41 -0.17
CA VAL A 49 -9.61 11.42 -1.63
C VAL A 49 -8.55 12.35 -2.21
N ALA A 50 -7.77 11.86 -3.18
CA ALA A 50 -6.91 12.75 -3.94
C ALA A 50 -7.78 13.47 -4.98
N HIS A 51 -7.95 14.77 -4.80
CA HIS A 51 -8.46 15.64 -5.86
C HIS A 51 -7.26 15.98 -6.75
N GLY A 52 -7.31 15.51 -7.99
CA GLY A 52 -6.39 15.94 -9.04
C GLY A 52 -6.71 17.34 -9.51
#